data_AF-A0AAV3GTQ6-F1
#
_entry.id   AF-A0AAV3GTQ6-F1
#
_cell.length_a   1.000
_cell.length_b   1.000
_cell.length_c   1.000
_cell.angle_alpha   90.00
_cell.angle_beta   90.00
_cell.angle_gamma   90.00
#
_symmetry.space_group_name_H-M   'P 1'
#
loop_
_entity.id
_entity.type
_entity.pdbx_description
1 polymer ?
#
loop_
_entity_poly.entity_id
_entity_poly.type
_entity_poly.pdbx_seq_one_letter_code
_entity_poly.pdbx_strand_id
1 'polypeptide(L)' 'YSLFKTLQQNQRSNKVSTWSKNGITEHKGYDKKVLSMYKNVFFEMLERIIQLENEKE' A
#
# COMPACT_ATOMS: atom_id res chain seq x y z
N TYR A 1 -0.82 0.46 -14.47
CA TYR A 1 -1.49 1.77 -14.37
C TYR A 1 -2.17 2.02 -13.01
N SER A 2 -2.88 1.05 -12.40
CA SER A 2 -3.51 1.20 -11.06
C SER A 2 -2.51 1.47 -9.92
N LEU A 3 -1.49 0.60 -9.81
CA LEU A 3 -0.50 0.58 -8.74
C LEU A 3 0.28 1.91 -8.58
N PHE A 4 0.77 2.46 -9.69
CA PHE A 4 1.53 3.73 -9.71
C PHE A 4 0.67 4.93 -9.28
N LYS A 5 -0.59 4.99 -9.73
CA LYS A 5 -1.52 6.06 -9.39
C LYS A 5 -1.90 6.02 -7.89
N THR A 6 -2.07 4.83 -7.33
CA THR A 6 -2.36 4.62 -5.90
C THR A 6 -1.18 5.03 -5.01
N LEU A 7 0.06 4.69 -5.40
CA LEU A 7 1.27 5.11 -4.69
C LEU A 7 1.50 6.62 -4.77
N GLN A 8 1.26 7.23 -5.94
CA GLN A 8 1.39 8.68 -6.13
C GLN A 8 0.39 9.48 -5.29
N GLN A 9 -0.85 8.98 -5.12
CA GLN A 9 -1.82 9.61 -4.22
C GLN A 9 -1.39 9.48 -2.74
N ASN A 10 -0.82 8.34 -2.35
CA ASN A 10 -0.39 8.11 -0.97
C ASN A 10 0.81 8.96 -0.55
N GLN A 11 1.78 9.21 -1.43
CA GLN A 11 2.93 10.10 -1.12
C GLN A 11 2.50 11.52 -0.74
N ARG A 12 1.36 12.00 -1.26
CA ARG A 12 0.81 13.33 -0.94
C ARG A 12 -0.10 13.34 0.29
N SER A 13 -0.34 12.19 0.93
CA SER A 13 -1.18 12.12 2.12
C SER A 13 -0.44 12.65 3.34
N ASN A 14 -1.03 13.64 4.03
CA ASN A 14 -0.55 14.17 5.32
C ASN A 14 -0.32 13.07 6.36
N LYS A 15 -0.99 11.92 6.18
CA LYS A 15 -0.88 10.78 7.07
C LYS A 15 0.44 10.03 6.94
N VAL A 16 0.95 9.88 5.72
CA VAL A 16 2.27 9.28 5.47
C VAL A 16 3.35 10.16 6.11
N SER A 17 3.24 11.48 5.96
CA SER A 17 4.13 12.43 6.63
C SER A 17 4.10 12.32 8.17
N THR A 18 2.92 12.07 8.75
CA THR A 18 2.78 11.85 10.19
C THR A 18 3.43 10.54 10.64
N TRP A 19 3.24 9.45 9.90
CA TRP A 19 3.86 8.16 10.23
C TRP A 19 5.39 8.19 10.05
N SER A 20 5.90 8.95 9.09
CA SER A 20 7.36 9.16 8.97
C SER A 20 7.98 9.81 10.21
N LYS A 21 7.20 10.58 10.98
CA LYS A 21 7.69 11.28 12.19
C LYS A 21 7.39 10.54 13.49
N ASN A 22 6.26 9.83 13.57
CA ASN A 22 5.72 9.30 14.82
C ASN A 22 5.57 7.76 14.83
N GLY A 23 5.97 7.09 13.75
CA GLY A 23 5.73 5.67 13.55
C GLY A 23 4.34 5.37 12.98
N ILE A 24 4.20 4.18 12.39
CA ILE A 24 2.93 3.68 11.86
C ILE A 24 2.01 3.36 13.04
N THR A 25 0.76 3.84 12.96
CA THR A 25 -0.29 3.56 13.96
C THR A 25 -1.48 2.92 13.27
N GLU A 26 -2.30 2.16 14.01
CA GLU A 26 -3.49 1.48 13.46
C GLU A 26 -4.82 1.95 14.10
N HIS A 27 -4.75 2.65 15.23
CA HIS A 27 -5.91 2.97 16.07
C HIS A 27 -6.50 4.38 15.80
N LYS A 28 -5.89 5.20 14.94
CA LYS A 28 -6.41 6.55 14.61
C LYS A 28 -7.40 6.47 13.44
N GLY A 29 -8.37 7.38 13.41
CA GLY A 29 -9.53 7.35 12.49
C GLY A 29 -9.23 7.30 10.98
N TYR A 30 -8.00 7.60 10.55
CA TYR A 30 -7.57 7.51 9.14
C TYR A 30 -6.47 6.46 8.88
N ASP A 31 -5.95 5.81 9.93
CA ASP A 31 -4.90 4.79 9.79
C ASP A 31 -5.38 3.63 8.93
N LYS A 32 -6.56 3.09 9.25
CA LYS A 32 -7.14 1.93 8.56
C LYS A 32 -7.34 2.17 7.07
N LYS A 33 -7.69 3.39 6.65
CA LYS A 33 -7.88 3.73 5.24
C LYS A 33 -6.54 3.75 4.49
N VAL A 34 -5.51 4.37 5.06
CA VAL A 34 -4.18 4.40 4.45
C VAL A 34 -3.56 3.01 4.44
N LEU A 35 -3.67 2.24 5.53
CA LEU A 35 -3.24 0.85 5.61
C LEU A 35 -3.94 -0.03 4.57
N SER A 36 -5.24 0.13 4.36
CA SER A 36 -5.98 -0.62 3.34
C SER A 36 -5.48 -0.33 1.93
N MET A 37 -5.10 0.92 1.61
CA MET A 37 -4.49 1.22 0.31
C MET A 37 -3.15 0.51 0.12
N TYR A 38 -2.29 0.48 1.14
CA TYR A 38 -1.03 -0.27 1.09
C TYR A 38 -1.25 -1.77 1.01
N LYS A 39 -2.23 -2.31 1.74
CA LYS A 39 -2.59 -3.73 1.72
C LYS A 39 -3.02 -4.17 0.33
N ASN A 40 -3.87 -3.40 -0.35
CA ASN A 40 -4.34 -3.74 -1.69
C ASN A 40 -3.19 -3.79 -2.70
N VAL A 41 -2.27 -2.82 -2.64
CA VAL A 41 -1.06 -2.81 -3.49
C VAL A 41 -0.15 -4.01 -3.19
N PHE A 42 0.00 -4.35 -1.91
CA PHE A 42 0.80 -5.49 -1.48
C PHE A 42 0.23 -6.82 -2.01
N PHE A 43 -1.09 -7.02 -1.94
CA PHE A 43 -1.72 -8.21 -2.51
C PHE A 43 -1.62 -8.26 -4.04
N GLU A 44 -1.83 -7.14 -4.74
CA GLU A 44 -1.64 -7.08 -6.21
C GLU A 44 -0.20 -7.47 -6.61
N MET A 45 0.80 -7.07 -5.82
CA MET A 45 2.19 -7.47 -6.03
C MET A 45 2.39 -8.97 -5.83
N LEU A 46 1.82 -9.55 -4.75
CA LEU A 46 1.91 -10.99 -4.49
C LEU A 46 1.23 -11.81 -5.58
N GLU A 47 0.04 -11.41 -6.02
CA GLU A 47 -0.69 -12.08 -7.11
C GLU A 47 0.14 -12.13 -8.39
N ARG A 48 0.81 -11.03 -8.75
CA ARG A 48 1.70 -10.99 -9.92
C ARG A 48 2.92 -11.88 -9.76
N ILE A 49 3.52 -11.93 -8.57
CA ILE A 49 4.66 -12.82 -8.30
C ILE A 49 4.20 -14.27 -8.45
N ILE A 50 3.10 -14.65 -7.81
CA ILE A 50 2.56 -16.01 -7.88
C ILE A 50 2.24 -16.40 -9.33
N GLN A 51 1.62 -15.50 -10.09
CA GLN A 51 1.34 -15.75 -11.51
C GLN A 51 2.63 -16.02 -12.30
N LEU A 52 3.67 -15.18 -12.12
CA LEU A 52 4.95 -15.36 -12.79
C LEU A 52 5.68 -16.63 -12.36
N GLU A 53 5.56 -17.05 -11.10
CA GLU A 53 6.12 -18.32 -10.64
C GLU A 53 5.38 -19.52 -11.24
N ASN A 54 4.06 -19.47 -11.35
CA ASN A 54 3.27 -20.53 -11.97
C ASN A 54 3.49 -20.64 -13.49
N GLU A 55 3.83 -19.54 -14.17
CA GLU A 55 4.17 -19.54 -15.61
C GLU A 55 5.59 -20.08 -15.90
N LYS A 56 6.42 -20.29 -14.86
CA LYS A 56 7.76 -20.88 -14.99
C LYS A 56 7.77 -22.41 -14.89
N GLU A 57 6.71 -23.02 -14.37
CA GLU A 57 6.47 -24.47 -14.43
C GLU A 57 5.90 -24.89 -15.79
#